data_AF-A0A497K7H9-F1
#
_entry.id   AF-A0A497K7H9-F1
#
_cell.length_a   1.000
_cell.length_b   1.000
_cell.length_c   1.000
_cell.angle_alpha   90.00
_cell.angle_beta   90.00
_cell.angle_gamma   90.00
#
_symmetry.space_group_name_H-M   'P 1'
#
loop_
_entity.id
_entity.type
_entity.pdbx_description
1 polymer ?
#
loop_
_entity_poly.entity_id
_entity_poly.type
_entity_poly.pdbx_seq_one_letter_code
_entity_poly.pdbx_strand_id
1 'polypeptide(L)'
;MALVKIPFRVIQHNVTPNGEEIVFPYNGKWYRCDIANAPKQYFTLRKLYLWLTEGKTFDESITVDLSLESVVEIDLDVCEEIPETYPL
;
A
#
# COMPACT_ATOMS: atom_id res chain seq x y z
N MET A 1 17.80 5.01 -5.66
CA MET A 1 16.45 5.54 -5.38
C MET A 1 15.57 5.26 -6.57
N ALA A 2 15.00 4.05 -6.61
CA ALA A 2 13.99 3.69 -7.60
C ALA A 2 12.60 3.95 -6.99
N LEU A 3 12.20 5.23 -6.93
CA LEU A 3 10.83 5.61 -6.58
C LEU A 3 9.89 5.25 -7.72
N VAL A 4 8.84 4.49 -7.42
CA VAL A 4 7.86 4.01 -8.40
C VAL A 4 6.44 4.36 -7.99
N LYS A 5 5.58 4.62 -8.98
CA LYS A 5 4.17 4.94 -8.77
C LYS A 5 3.32 3.70 -8.93
N ILE A 6 2.70 3.25 -7.84
CA ILE A 6 1.84 2.07 -7.82
C ILE A 6 0.39 2.49 -7.58
N PRO A 7 -0.58 2.10 -8.43
CA PRO A 7 -1.99 2.36 -8.17
C PRO A 7 -2.42 1.73 -6.84
N PHE A 8 -3.04 2.50 -5.95
CA PHE A 8 -3.46 2.03 -4.63
C PHE A 8 -4.30 0.74 -4.69
N ARG A 9 -5.19 0.65 -5.68
CA ARG A 9 -6.10 -0.48 -5.87
C ARG A 9 -5.42 -1.84 -6.08
N VAL A 10 -4.15 -1.88 -6.48
CA VAL A 10 -3.40 -3.14 -6.68
C VAL A 10 -2.49 -3.47 -5.51
N ILE A 11 -2.43 -2.60 -4.49
CA ILE A 11 -1.63 -2.82 -3.30
C ILE A 11 -2.47 -3.62 -2.31
N GLN A 12 -1.97 -4.80 -1.96
CA GLN A 12 -2.57 -5.64 -0.94
C GLN A 12 -1.96 -5.34 0.43
N HIS A 13 -2.80 -5.43 1.46
CA HIS A 13 -2.39 -5.32 2.86
C HIS A 13 -2.45 -6.69 3.53
N ASN A 14 -1.32 -7.18 4.01
CA ASN A 14 -1.22 -8.48 4.66
C ASN A 14 -0.91 -8.32 6.14
N VAL A 15 -1.57 -9.15 6.95
CA VAL A 15 -1.28 -9.27 8.39
C VAL A 15 -0.71 -10.67 8.61
N THR A 16 0.57 -10.73 8.96
CA THR A 16 1.30 -11.99 9.19
C THR A 16 1.66 -12.13 10.67
N PRO A 17 2.07 -13.33 11.15
CA PRO A 17 2.60 -13.48 12.51
C PRO A 17 3.83 -12.62 12.82
N ASN A 18 4.56 -12.18 11.79
CA ASN A 18 5.78 -11.38 11.93
C ASN A 18 5.52 -9.86 11.85
N GLY A 19 4.27 -9.45 11.56
CA GLY A 19 3.91 -8.05 11.36
C GLY A 19 3.03 -7.83 10.14
N GLU A 20 2.74 -6.56 9.86
CA GLU A 20 1.98 -6.15 8.68
C GLU A 20 2.94 -5.82 7.53
N GLU A 21 2.49 -6.07 6.30
CA GLU A 21 3.24 -5.77 5.09
C GLU A 21 2.30 -5.33 3.96
N ILE A 22 2.85 -4.61 2.98
CA ILE A 22 2.15 -4.34 1.72
C ILE A 22 2.79 -5.17 0.60
N VAL A 23 1.95 -5.76 -0.24
CA VAL A 23 2.36 -6.55 -1.40
C VAL A 23 1.79 -5.92 -2.65
N PHE A 24 2.60 -5.75 -3.69
CA PHE A 24 2.17 -5.12 -4.92
C PHE A 24 2.96 -5.60 -6.14
N PRO A 25 2.34 -5.59 -7.34
CA PRO A 25 3.02 -5.91 -8.58
C PRO A 25 3.68 -4.66 -9.19
N TYR A 26 4.88 -4.81 -9.74
CA TYR A 26 5.57 -3.79 -10.55
C TYR A 26 6.45 -4.45 -11.61
N ASN A 27 6.37 -3.99 -12.87
CA ASN A 27 7.17 -4.51 -14.00
C ASN A 27 7.18 -6.05 -14.13
N GLY A 28 6.03 -6.69 -13.93
CA GLY A 28 5.89 -8.15 -14.05
C GLY A 28 6.54 -8.95 -12.90
N LYS A 29 6.90 -8.27 -11.80
CA LYS A 29 7.42 -8.86 -10.58
C LYS A 29 6.53 -8.45 -9.40
N TRP A 30 6.64 -9.19 -8.31
CA TRP A 30 5.97 -8.88 -7.06
C TRP A 30 6.97 -8.38 -6.04
N TYR A 31 6.54 -7.40 -5.25
CA TYR A 31 7.33 -6.80 -4.19
C TYR A 31 6.54 -6.84 -2.90
N ARG A 32 7.24 -7.14 -1.80
CA ARG A 32 6.74 -6.90 -0.45
C ARG A 32 7.50 -5.74 0.19
N CYS A 33 6.81 -4.97 0.99
CA CYS A 33 7.39 -3.90 1.80
C CYS A 33 6.82 -3.99 3.21
N ASP A 34 7.70 -3.95 4.21
CA ASP A 34 7.28 -3.86 5.61
C ASP A 34 6.38 -2.64 5.80
N ILE A 35 5.30 -2.77 6.56
CA ILE A 35 4.36 -1.67 6.78
C ILE A 35 5.03 -0.41 7.34
N ALA A 36 6.12 -0.56 8.10
CA ALA A 36 6.86 0.56 8.68
C ALA A 36 7.53 1.43 7.60
N ASN A 37 7.81 0.85 6.43
CA ASN A 37 8.39 1.54 5.28
C ASN A 37 7.32 2.03 4.29
N ALA A 38 6.04 1.71 4.52
CA ALA A 38 4.96 2.16 3.64
C ALA A 38 4.82 3.69 3.70
N PRO A 39 4.66 4.36 2.55
CA PRO A 39 4.56 5.81 2.50
C PRO A 39 3.25 6.29 3.14
N LYS A 40 3.28 7.49 3.75
CA LYS A 40 2.11 8.09 4.42
C LYS A 40 0.84 8.11 3.55
N GLN A 41 1.00 8.35 2.25
CA GLN A 41 -0.11 8.38 1.29
C GLN A 41 -0.88 7.06 1.23
N TYR A 42 -0.20 5.91 1.36
CA TYR A 42 -0.85 4.61 1.41
C TYR A 42 -1.85 4.53 2.58
N PHE A 43 -1.44 4.98 3.77
CA PHE A 43 -2.32 4.94 4.94
C PHE A 43 -3.53 5.86 4.79
N THR A 44 -3.36 7.05 4.22
CA THR A 44 -4.47 7.96 3.93
C THR A 44 -5.50 7.30 3.02
N LEU A 45 -5.05 6.69 1.92
CA LEU A 45 -5.92 6.00 0.98
C LEU A 45 -6.55 4.74 1.58
N ARG A 46 -5.81 3.98 2.40
CA ARG A 46 -6.31 2.78 3.10
C ARG A 46 -7.40 3.12 4.11
N LYS A 47 -7.22 4.16 4.92
CA LYS A 47 -8.24 4.61 5.87
C LYS A 47 -9.50 5.06 5.13
N LEU A 48 -9.35 5.83 4.05
CA LEU A 48 -10.48 6.21 3.20
C LEU A 48 -11.20 4.98 2.65
N TYR A 49 -10.45 4.02 2.09
CA TYR A 49 -11.00 2.78 1.53
C TYR A 49 -11.80 2.01 2.58
N LEU A 50 -11.21 1.72 3.73
CA LEU A 50 -11.85 0.97 4.82
C LEU A 50 -13.09 1.67 5.39
N TRP A 51 -13.07 3.00 5.45
CA TRP A 51 -14.25 3.75 5.85
C TRP A 51 -15.37 3.61 4.82
N LEU A 52 -15.07 3.76 3.53
CA LEU A 52 -16.06 3.66 2.46
C LEU A 52 -16.61 2.24 2.25
N THR A 53 -15.79 1.20 2.44
CA THR A 53 -16.17 -0.19 2.14
C THR A 53 -16.63 -0.98 3.35
N GLU A 54 -16.08 -0.70 4.53
CA GLU A 54 -16.33 -1.47 5.75
C GLU A 54 -16.92 -0.63 6.89
N GLY A 55 -17.06 0.69 6.71
CA GLY A 55 -17.50 1.60 7.78
C GLY A 55 -16.49 1.72 8.93
N LYS A 56 -15.24 1.28 8.75
CA LYS A 56 -14.20 1.36 9.78
C LYS A 56 -13.64 2.78 9.88
N THR A 57 -13.75 3.38 11.05
CA THR A 57 -13.28 4.74 11.33
C THR A 57 -11.99 4.70 12.17
N PHE A 58 -10.96 5.40 11.72
CA PHE A 58 -9.66 5.49 12.39
C PHE A 58 -9.29 6.90 12.83
N ASP A 59 -9.76 7.91 12.09
CA ASP A 59 -9.55 9.33 12.36
C ASP A 59 -10.91 10.03 12.41
N GLU A 60 -10.99 11.15 13.12
CA GLU A 60 -12.21 12.00 13.13
C GLU A 60 -12.48 12.63 11.76
N SER A 61 -11.43 12.96 11.01
CA SER A 61 -11.53 13.50 9.65
C SER A 61 -10.29 13.17 8.82
N ILE A 62 -10.48 13.02 7.51
CA ILE A 62 -9.40 12.90 6.54
C ILE A 62 -9.66 13.85 5.37
N THR A 63 -8.61 14.42 4.78
CA THR A 63 -8.72 15.27 3.58
C THR A 63 -7.96 14.60 2.44
N VAL A 64 -8.62 14.48 1.29
CA VAL A 64 -8.03 13.95 0.05
C VAL A 64 -8.38 14.87 -1.11
N ASP A 65 -7.39 15.14 -1.96
CA ASP A 65 -7.59 15.88 -3.21
C ASP A 65 -7.95 14.90 -4.32
N LEU A 66 -9.20 14.93 -4.77
CA LEU A 66 -9.71 14.04 -5.82
C LEU A 66 -9.23 14.40 -7.23
N SER A 67 -8.52 15.53 -7.39
CA SER A 67 -7.84 15.85 -8.65
C SER A 67 -6.54 15.08 -8.84
N LEU A 68 -5.99 14.52 -7.75
CA LEU A 68 -4.79 13.69 -7.79
C LEU A 68 -5.13 12.23 -8.08
N GLU A 69 -4.24 11.55 -8.79
CA GLU A 69 -4.37 10.11 -9.02
C GLU A 69 -4.24 9.33 -7.70
N SER A 70 -4.98 8.23 -7.57
CA SER A 70 -4.88 7.30 -6.44
C SER A 70 -3.67 6.38 -6.58
N VAL A 71 -2.49 6.97 -6.78
CA VAL A 71 -1.20 6.28 -6.83
C VAL A 71 -0.44 6.49 -5.52
N VAL A 72 0.45 5.55 -5.22
CA VAL A 72 1.33 5.57 -4.06
C VAL A 72 2.76 5.53 -4.58
N GLU A 73 3.59 6.50 -4.17
CA GLU A 73 5.02 6.52 -4.48
C GLU A 73 5.78 5.65 -3.47
N ILE A 74 6.34 4.54 -3.94
CA ILE A 74 7.05 3.55 -3.11
C ILE A 74 8.53 3.52 -3.51
N ASP A 75 9.41 3.50 -2.52
CA ASP A 75 10.84 3.29 -2.73
C ASP A 75 11.13 1.78 -2.83
N LEU A 76 11.51 1.31 -4.02
CA LEU A 76 11.84 -0.10 -4.21
C LEU A 76 13.13 -0.51 -3.50
N ASP A 77 14.02 0.43 -3.15
CA ASP A 77 15.29 0.11 -2.50
C ASP A 77 15.08 -0.43 -1.06
N VAL A 78 13.90 -0.18 -0.46
CA VAL A 78 13.50 -0.70 0.86
C VAL A 78 12.49 -1.85 0.77
N CYS A 79 12.20 -2.33 -0.44
CA CYS A 79 11.28 -3.44 -0.70
C CYS A 79 12.06 -4.71 -1.05
N GLU A 80 11.42 -5.86 -0.85
CA GLU A 80 11.96 -7.15 -1.27
C GLU A 80 11.17 -7.71 -2.45
N GLU A 81 11.87 -8.18 -3.48
CA GLU A 81 11.25 -8.95 -4.56
C GLU A 81 10.83 -10.33 -4.04
N ILE A 82 9.60 -10.73 -4.34
CA ILE A 82 8.99 -11.99 -3.88
C ILE A 82 8.46 -12.80 -5.07
N PRO A 83 8.37 -14.14 -4.92
CA PRO A 83 7.79 -14.98 -5.96
C PRO A 83 6.29 -14.74 -6.11
N GLU A 84 5.73 -15.03 -7.28
CA GLU A 84 4.28 -14.93 -7.54
C GLU A 84 3.44 -15.84 -6.64
N THR A 85 4.04 -16.91 -6.10
CA THR A 85 3.40 -17.85 -5.18
C THR A 85 3.42 -17.38 -3.73
N TYR A 86 3.87 -16.14 -3.47
CA TYR A 86 3.93 -15.61 -2.11
C TYR A 86 2.51 -15.49 -1.52
N PRO A 87 2.30 -15.89 -0.25
CA PRO A 87 0.98 -15.80 0.36
C PRO A 87 0.45 -14.37 0.36
N LEU A 88 -0.74 -14.22 -0.20
CA LEU A 88 -1.53 -13.01 -0.21
C LEU A 88 -2.52 -13.06 0.95
#